data_AF-A0A6J8EMC0-F1
#
_entry.id   AF-A0A6J8EMC0-F1
#
_cell.length_a   1.000
_cell.length_b   1.000
_cell.length_c   1.000
_cell.angle_alpha   90.00
_cell.angle_beta   90.00
_cell.angle_gamma   90.00
#
_symmetry.space_group_name_H-M   'P 1'
#
loop_
_entity.id
_entity.type
_entity.pdbx_description
1 polymer ?
#
loop_
_entity_poly.entity_id
_entity_poly.type
_entity_poly.pdbx_seq_one_letter_code
_entity_poly.pdbx_strand_id
1 'polypeptide(L)'
;MNLSSDFSGINKDLGEIKSALKDNIKKDDLTKALENLVKQSNIEQIVTNIVEKLLGTLKNEIKKEVNDKVTEITNKQNTEIQLLKSQNSTLSNQLEEQNIRLNSITIEMEDTMNKSYAALSMANYNEQYSRKFNIKMLEKRDIVAIHKLRSYKPGVPPVIVKVVNSEVKTAIMRKKKQLKNHVKLYDDITIKNRDLLKRLRRHKDIDVAYYYNGSVYGKTKDGLQITFDIFDDISYRIEYERTKDVNNQNGES
;
A
#
# COMPACT_ATOMS: atom_id res chain seq x y z
N MET A 1 18.86 -136.57 52.39
CA MET A 1 19.43 -135.63 51.38
C MET A 1 19.78 -134.35 52.11
N ASN A 2 21.08 -134.13 52.36
CA ASN A 2 21.59 -133.01 53.14
C ASN A 2 21.59 -131.73 52.30
N LEU A 3 20.53 -130.94 52.39
CA LEU A 3 20.42 -129.59 51.80
C LEU A 3 21.12 -128.50 52.66
N SER A 4 21.78 -128.88 53.75
CA SER A 4 22.38 -127.95 54.71
C SER A 4 23.81 -127.51 54.37
N SER A 5 24.50 -128.18 53.44
CA SER A 5 25.88 -127.82 53.05
C SER A 5 25.98 -126.87 51.86
N ASP A 6 24.92 -126.72 51.05
CA ASP A 6 24.92 -125.80 49.89
C ASP A 6 24.58 -124.35 50.26
N PHE A 7 23.85 -124.13 51.37
CA PHE A 7 23.54 -122.77 51.84
C PHE A 7 24.73 -122.06 52.49
N SER A 8 25.78 -122.78 52.92
CA SER A 8 26.98 -122.13 53.48
C SER A 8 27.87 -121.51 52.41
N GLY A 9 27.94 -122.13 51.22
CA GLY A 9 28.65 -121.57 50.07
C GLY A 9 27.97 -120.30 49.56
N ILE A 10 26.64 -120.35 49.37
CA ILE A 10 25.85 -119.19 48.94
C ILE A 10 25.91 -118.03 49.95
N ASN A 11 25.89 -118.31 51.26
CA ASN A 11 26.04 -117.25 52.27
C ASN A 11 27.46 -116.67 52.32
N LYS A 12 28.48 -117.46 51.99
CA LYS A 12 29.86 -116.98 51.88
C LYS A 12 30.03 -116.11 50.64
N ASP A 13 29.51 -116.55 49.50
CA ASP A 13 29.54 -115.79 48.24
C ASP A 13 28.70 -114.51 48.33
N LEU A 14 27.51 -114.55 48.94
CA LEU A 14 26.71 -113.36 49.25
C LEU A 14 27.43 -112.45 50.26
N GLY A 15 28.15 -113.01 51.21
CA GLY A 15 28.99 -112.26 52.16
C GLY A 15 30.15 -111.54 51.45
N GLU A 16 30.84 -112.22 50.54
CA GLU A 16 31.94 -111.68 49.74
C GLU A 16 31.44 -110.64 48.73
N ILE A 17 30.31 -110.88 48.05
CA ILE A 17 29.66 -109.90 47.16
C ILE A 17 29.22 -108.67 47.95
N LYS A 18 28.64 -108.85 49.15
CA LYS A 18 28.20 -107.75 50.01
C LYS A 18 29.39 -106.96 50.56
N SER A 19 30.52 -107.61 50.87
CA SER A 19 31.76 -106.92 51.27
C SER A 19 32.39 -106.18 50.09
N ALA A 20 32.50 -106.82 48.93
CA ALA A 20 33.05 -106.22 47.72
C ALA A 20 32.23 -105.02 47.23
N LEU A 21 30.91 -105.06 47.34
CA LEU A 21 30.04 -103.90 47.05
C LEU A 21 30.20 -102.77 48.07
N LYS A 22 30.44 -103.11 49.34
CA LYS A 22 30.66 -102.14 50.42
C LYS A 22 32.04 -101.47 50.33
N ASP A 23 33.03 -102.19 49.79
CA ASP A 23 34.40 -101.70 49.61
C ASP A 23 34.62 -100.98 48.26
N ASN A 24 33.85 -101.33 47.21
CA ASN A 24 33.95 -100.70 45.89
C ASN A 24 33.14 -99.41 45.74
N ILE A 25 32.16 -99.16 46.62
CA ILE A 25 31.45 -97.89 46.66
C ILE A 25 31.69 -97.28 48.03
N LYS A 26 32.87 -96.68 48.19
CA LYS A 26 33.16 -95.96 49.43
C LYS A 26 32.26 -94.74 49.49
N LYS A 27 31.80 -94.43 50.71
CA LYS A 27 31.01 -93.21 50.98
C LYS A 27 31.73 -91.96 50.44
N ASP A 28 33.06 -91.99 50.42
CA ASP A 28 33.96 -90.99 49.83
C ASP A 28 33.84 -90.84 48.30
N ASP A 29 33.60 -91.92 47.57
CA ASP A 29 33.42 -91.86 46.11
C ASP A 29 32.04 -91.29 45.77
N LEU A 30 31.04 -91.58 46.59
CA LEU A 30 29.70 -90.98 46.53
C LEU A 30 29.73 -89.48 46.89
N THR A 31 30.45 -89.06 47.93
CA THR A 31 30.61 -87.62 48.26
C THR A 31 31.41 -86.87 47.21
N LYS A 32 32.47 -87.46 46.63
CA LYS A 32 33.20 -86.86 45.50
C LYS A 32 32.34 -86.74 44.23
N ALA A 33 31.51 -87.74 43.93
CA ALA A 33 30.55 -87.67 42.83
C ALA A 33 29.49 -86.58 43.10
N LEU A 34 29.02 -86.43 44.35
CA LEU A 34 28.08 -85.37 44.76
C LEU A 34 28.71 -83.97 44.67
N GLU A 35 29.97 -83.81 45.09
CA GLU A 35 30.75 -82.56 44.97
C GLU A 35 31.04 -82.19 43.50
N ASN A 36 31.08 -83.16 42.61
CA ASN A 36 31.26 -82.96 41.17
C ASN A 36 29.95 -82.70 40.42
N LEU A 37 28.80 -83.08 40.97
CA LEU A 37 27.54 -83.09 40.22
C LEU A 37 27.00 -81.69 39.98
N VAL A 38 27.03 -80.79 40.98
CA VAL A 38 26.89 -79.34 40.78
C VAL A 38 27.45 -78.61 42.01
N LYS A 39 28.59 -77.92 41.88
CA LYS A 39 29.05 -77.01 42.95
C LYS A 39 28.15 -75.78 42.99
N GLN A 40 27.74 -75.36 44.18
CA GLN A 40 26.94 -74.15 44.40
C GLN A 40 27.56 -72.91 43.72
N SER A 41 28.89 -72.84 43.68
CA SER A 41 29.65 -71.79 42.96
C SER A 41 29.35 -71.73 41.46
N ASN A 42 29.10 -72.88 40.81
CA ASN A 42 28.78 -72.93 39.39
C ASN A 42 27.36 -72.41 39.13
N ILE A 43 26.41 -72.73 40.03
CA ILE A 43 25.05 -72.18 39.96
C ILE A 43 25.11 -70.66 40.18
N GLU A 44 25.85 -70.18 41.17
CA GLU A 44 26.02 -68.75 41.43
C GLU A 44 26.61 -68.00 40.23
N GLN A 45 27.64 -68.54 39.58
CA GLN A 45 28.19 -67.96 38.35
C GLN A 45 27.17 -67.94 37.20
N ILE A 46 26.42 -69.04 36.99
CA ILE A 46 25.40 -69.10 35.95
C ILE A 46 24.30 -68.07 36.21
N VAL A 47 23.81 -67.99 37.44
CA VAL A 47 22.78 -67.02 37.85
C VAL A 47 23.30 -65.60 37.67
N THR A 48 24.53 -65.31 38.09
CA THR A 48 25.15 -63.98 37.95
C THR A 48 25.25 -63.57 36.47
N ASN A 49 25.76 -64.47 35.61
CA ASN A 49 25.87 -64.23 34.17
C ASN A 49 24.50 -63.99 33.50
N ILE A 50 23.46 -64.73 33.92
CA ILE A 50 22.09 -64.56 33.40
C ILE A 50 21.53 -63.20 33.85
N VAL A 51 21.67 -62.85 35.14
CA VAL A 51 21.19 -61.58 35.69
C VAL A 51 21.91 -60.40 35.05
N GLU A 52 23.23 -60.46 34.89
CA GLU A 52 24.01 -59.42 34.23
C GLU A 52 23.60 -59.22 32.77
N LYS A 53 23.37 -60.31 32.02
CA LYS A 53 22.86 -60.22 30.64
C LYS A 53 21.46 -59.62 30.58
N LEU A 54 20.56 -60.03 31.48
CA LEU A 54 19.20 -59.49 31.54
C LEU A 54 19.20 -58.00 31.88
N LEU A 55 19.96 -57.60 32.91
CA LEU A 55 20.10 -56.20 33.31
C LEU A 55 20.78 -55.36 32.23
N GLY A 56 21.80 -55.91 31.56
CA GLY A 56 22.46 -55.26 30.44
C GLY A 56 21.51 -55.03 29.26
N THR A 57 20.69 -56.03 28.92
CA THR A 57 19.68 -55.94 27.84
C THR A 57 18.62 -54.90 28.20
N LEU A 58 18.05 -54.97 29.40
CA LEU A 58 17.05 -54.01 29.89
C LEU A 58 17.61 -52.58 29.90
N LYS A 59 18.85 -52.39 30.37
CA LYS A 59 19.52 -51.08 30.39
C LYS A 59 19.66 -50.51 28.98
N ASN A 60 20.04 -51.34 28.01
CA ASN A 60 20.20 -50.91 26.62
C ASN A 60 18.86 -50.55 25.98
N GLU A 61 17.81 -51.31 26.27
CA GLU A 61 16.47 -51.08 25.75
C GLU A 61 15.86 -49.79 26.33
N ILE A 62 15.97 -49.58 27.65
CA ILE A 62 15.57 -48.32 28.31
C ILE A 62 16.36 -47.14 27.73
N LYS A 63 17.68 -47.27 27.57
CA LYS A 63 18.52 -46.21 27.02
C LYS A 63 18.12 -45.85 25.59
N LYS A 64 17.78 -46.85 24.78
CA LYS A 64 17.31 -46.65 23.42
C LYS A 64 15.97 -45.92 23.40
N GLU A 65 14.97 -46.39 24.15
CA GLU A 65 13.64 -45.77 24.18
C GLU A 65 13.69 -44.33 24.71
N VAL A 66 14.49 -44.08 25.73
CA VAL A 66 14.70 -42.71 26.26
C VAL A 66 15.35 -41.82 25.19
N ASN A 67 16.38 -42.28 24.49
CA ASN A 67 17.00 -41.50 23.42
C ASN A 67 16.02 -41.23 22.26
N ASP A 68 15.24 -42.21 21.86
CA ASP A 68 14.26 -42.06 20.79
C ASP A 68 13.21 -41.00 21.17
N LYS A 69 12.69 -41.02 22.41
CA LYS A 69 11.77 -39.99 22.91
C LYS A 69 12.41 -38.61 23.03
N VAL A 70 13.65 -38.54 23.52
CA VAL A 70 14.38 -37.27 23.65
C VAL A 70 14.61 -36.65 22.27
N THR A 71 15.00 -37.46 21.27
CA THR A 71 15.20 -36.96 19.90
C THR A 71 13.89 -36.53 19.26
N GLU A 72 12.80 -37.26 19.45
CA GLU A 72 11.47 -36.88 18.97
C GLU A 72 11.01 -35.53 19.54
N ILE A 73 11.11 -35.36 20.86
CA ILE A 73 10.74 -34.10 21.55
C ILE A 73 11.63 -32.96 21.08
N THR A 74 12.95 -33.19 20.98
CA THR A 74 13.92 -32.20 20.50
C THR A 74 13.58 -31.73 19.09
N ASN A 75 13.23 -32.66 18.20
CA ASN A 75 12.86 -32.33 16.83
C ASN A 75 11.57 -31.50 16.76
N LYS A 76 10.54 -31.88 17.53
CA LYS A 76 9.29 -31.10 17.62
C LYS A 76 9.56 -29.68 18.10
N GLN A 77 10.31 -29.52 19.19
CA GLN A 77 10.67 -28.20 19.72
C GLN A 77 11.46 -27.36 18.71
N ASN A 78 12.41 -27.99 17.98
CA ASN A 78 13.17 -27.28 16.95
C ASN A 78 12.27 -26.78 15.80
N THR A 79 11.30 -27.59 15.36
CA THR A 79 10.35 -27.14 14.32
C THR A 79 9.49 -25.96 14.78
N GLU A 80 9.05 -25.97 16.04
CA GLU A 80 8.27 -24.88 16.62
C GLU A 80 9.11 -23.60 16.76
N ILE A 81 10.36 -23.72 17.21
CA ILE A 81 11.30 -22.59 17.29
C ILE A 81 11.53 -21.97 15.89
N GLN A 82 11.67 -22.79 14.84
CA GLN A 82 11.82 -22.27 13.48
C GLN A 82 10.57 -21.55 12.98
N LEU A 83 9.39 -22.10 13.25
CA LEU A 83 8.12 -21.47 12.91
C LEU A 83 7.99 -20.10 13.59
N LEU A 84 8.22 -20.05 14.91
CA LEU A 84 8.15 -18.80 15.69
C LEU A 84 9.17 -17.76 15.21
N LYS A 85 10.38 -18.18 14.84
CA LYS A 85 11.39 -17.28 14.25
C LYS A 85 10.93 -16.71 12.91
N SER A 86 10.35 -17.53 12.04
CA SER A 86 9.81 -17.08 10.76
C SER A 86 8.67 -16.07 10.97
N GLN A 87 7.74 -16.36 11.89
CA GLN A 87 6.63 -15.45 12.21
C GLN A 87 7.13 -14.12 12.79
N ASN A 88 8.08 -14.15 13.72
CA ASN A 88 8.68 -12.92 14.26
C ASN A 88 9.36 -12.09 13.18
N SER A 89 10.06 -12.72 12.25
CA SER A 89 10.65 -12.00 11.11
C SER A 89 9.58 -11.35 10.24
N THR A 90 8.48 -12.04 9.94
CA THR A 90 7.38 -11.48 9.17
C THR A 90 6.72 -10.29 9.90
N LEU A 91 6.46 -10.43 11.20
CA LEU A 91 5.86 -9.37 12.02
C LEU A 91 6.75 -8.13 12.12
N SER A 92 8.06 -8.31 12.29
CA SER A 92 9.00 -7.18 12.28
C SER A 92 8.98 -6.44 10.95
N ASN A 93 8.99 -7.16 9.82
CA ASN A 93 8.94 -6.53 8.49
C ASN A 93 7.62 -5.76 8.28
N GLN A 94 6.50 -6.33 8.69
CA GLN A 94 5.20 -5.65 8.62
C GLN A 94 5.18 -4.38 9.48
N LEU A 95 5.78 -4.41 10.66
CA LEU A 95 5.85 -3.25 11.55
C LEU A 95 6.71 -2.13 10.95
N GLU A 96 7.82 -2.49 10.30
CA GLU A 96 8.67 -1.53 9.60
C GLU A 96 7.95 -0.89 8.40
N GLU A 97 7.24 -1.67 7.59
CA GLU A 97 6.40 -1.16 6.50
C GLU A 97 5.33 -0.18 7.00
N GLN A 98 4.67 -0.49 8.13
CA GLN A 98 3.68 0.40 8.73
C GLN A 98 4.30 1.72 9.22
N ASN A 99 5.49 1.67 9.81
CA ASN A 99 6.20 2.88 10.23
C ASN A 99 6.55 3.79 9.05
N ILE A 100 7.00 3.21 7.93
CA ILE A 100 7.26 3.96 6.69
C ILE A 100 5.98 4.66 6.21
N ARG A 101 4.84 3.96 6.21
CA ARG A 101 3.54 4.54 5.82
C ARG A 101 3.11 5.68 6.75
N LEU A 102 3.23 5.50 8.07
CA LEU A 102 2.89 6.55 9.04
C LEU A 102 3.71 7.82 8.84
N ASN A 103 5.01 7.68 8.57
CA ASN A 103 5.87 8.82 8.30
C ASN A 103 5.46 9.55 7.02
N SER A 104 5.12 8.82 5.95
CA SER A 104 4.63 9.44 4.71
C SER A 104 3.34 10.24 4.90
N ILE A 105 2.37 9.68 5.64
CA ILE A 105 1.10 10.34 5.95
C ILE A 105 1.32 11.60 6.79
N THR A 106 2.25 11.55 7.74
CA THR A 106 2.57 12.70 8.60
C THR A 106 3.10 13.88 7.77
N ILE A 107 3.98 13.61 6.80
CA ILE A 107 4.52 14.63 5.89
C ILE A 107 3.42 15.24 5.01
N GLU A 108 2.55 14.39 4.43
CA GLU A 108 1.43 14.87 3.60
C GLU A 108 0.42 15.70 4.40
N MET A 109 0.18 15.32 5.65
CA MET A 109 -0.71 16.06 6.55
C MET A 109 -0.15 17.46 6.85
N GLU A 110 1.15 17.56 7.13
CA GLU A 110 1.83 18.84 7.38
C GLU A 110 1.78 19.76 6.15
N ASP A 111 2.06 19.24 4.96
CA ASP A 111 1.96 19.99 3.70
C ASP A 111 0.53 20.49 3.43
N THR A 112 -0.46 19.62 3.65
CA THR A 112 -1.89 19.98 3.50
C THR A 112 -2.31 21.06 4.49
N MET A 113 -1.82 20.97 5.73
CA MET A 113 -2.08 21.96 6.77
C MET A 113 -1.46 23.32 6.41
N ASN A 114 -0.21 23.33 5.94
CA ASN A 114 0.47 24.53 5.46
C ASN A 114 -0.27 25.19 4.28
N LYS A 115 -0.71 24.40 3.30
CA LYS A 115 -1.53 24.88 2.17
C LYS A 115 -2.86 25.47 2.64
N SER A 116 -3.50 24.85 3.62
CA SER A 116 -4.77 25.31 4.19
C SER A 116 -4.60 26.66 4.90
N TYR A 117 -3.53 26.83 5.67
CA TYR A 117 -3.22 28.13 6.29
C TYR A 117 -2.93 29.22 5.28
N ALA A 118 -2.17 28.92 4.23
CA ALA A 118 -1.92 29.86 3.13
C ALA A 118 -3.22 30.27 2.43
N ALA A 119 -4.10 29.31 2.15
CA ALA A 119 -5.39 29.56 1.51
C ALA A 119 -6.32 30.41 2.40
N LEU A 120 -6.37 30.15 3.70
CA LEU A 120 -7.12 30.96 4.68
C LEU A 120 -6.61 32.41 4.72
N SER A 121 -5.28 32.58 4.77
CA SER A 121 -4.66 33.90 4.75
C SER A 121 -5.01 34.68 3.48
N MET A 122 -4.92 34.02 2.31
CA MET A 122 -5.31 34.60 1.02
C MET A 122 -6.81 34.93 0.94
N ALA A 123 -7.67 34.07 1.46
CA ALA A 123 -9.11 34.29 1.50
C ALA A 123 -9.46 35.53 2.32
N ASN A 124 -8.86 35.67 3.51
CA ASN A 124 -9.04 36.84 4.38
C ASN A 124 -8.57 38.13 3.70
N TYR A 125 -7.40 38.09 3.05
CA TYR A 125 -6.90 39.24 2.28
C TYR A 125 -7.87 39.63 1.16
N ASN A 126 -8.34 38.67 0.39
CA ASN A 126 -9.28 38.89 -0.71
C ASN A 126 -10.62 39.45 -0.23
N GLU A 127 -11.12 38.98 0.91
CA GLU A 127 -12.36 39.48 1.49
C GLU A 127 -12.22 40.95 1.93
N GLN A 128 -11.14 41.29 2.65
CA GLN A 128 -10.87 42.67 3.08
C GLN A 128 -10.72 43.62 1.88
N TYR A 129 -10.00 43.19 0.85
CA TYR A 129 -9.85 43.94 -0.39
C TYR A 129 -11.22 44.14 -1.08
N SER A 130 -12.03 43.08 -1.16
CA SER A 130 -13.38 43.12 -1.76
C SER A 130 -14.29 44.11 -1.03
N ARG A 131 -14.27 44.13 0.31
CA ARG A 131 -15.02 45.08 1.15
C ARG A 131 -14.55 46.51 0.93
N LYS A 132 -13.24 46.76 0.96
CA LYS A 132 -12.65 48.11 0.84
C LYS A 132 -12.90 48.76 -0.53
N PHE A 133 -12.85 47.97 -1.60
CA PHE A 133 -13.01 48.48 -2.96
C PHE A 133 -14.42 48.27 -3.54
N ASN A 134 -15.36 47.72 -2.75
CA ASN A 134 -16.71 47.31 -3.17
C ASN A 134 -16.69 46.43 -4.44
N ILE A 135 -15.64 45.61 -4.55
CA ILE A 135 -15.46 44.65 -5.62
C ILE A 135 -15.77 43.28 -5.02
N LYS A 136 -17.04 42.88 -5.00
CA LYS A 136 -17.40 41.47 -4.88
C LYS A 136 -16.85 40.76 -6.13
N MET A 137 -15.61 40.28 -6.03
CA MET A 137 -14.93 39.56 -7.09
C MET A 137 -15.63 38.21 -7.23
N LEU A 138 -16.38 38.05 -8.31
CA LEU A 138 -16.88 36.80 -8.91
C LEU A 138 -16.96 35.59 -7.97
N GLU A 139 -18.16 35.12 -7.71
CA GLU A 139 -18.30 33.85 -7.01
C GLU A 139 -17.83 32.71 -7.94
N LYS A 140 -17.34 31.61 -7.36
CA LYS A 140 -16.84 30.46 -8.16
C LYS A 140 -17.87 29.96 -9.19
N ARG A 141 -19.16 30.12 -8.89
CA ARG A 141 -20.29 29.80 -9.78
C ARG A 141 -20.35 30.64 -11.07
N ASP A 142 -19.77 31.84 -11.06
CA ASP A 142 -19.81 32.77 -12.19
C ASP A 142 -18.75 32.44 -13.25
N ILE A 143 -17.81 31.54 -12.92
CA ILE A 143 -16.67 31.16 -13.76
C ILE A 143 -16.87 29.72 -14.25
N VAL A 144 -16.91 29.56 -15.57
CA VAL A 144 -17.04 28.25 -16.23
C VAL A 144 -15.68 27.59 -16.39
N ALA A 145 -14.67 28.36 -16.82
CA ALA A 145 -13.33 27.85 -17.06
C ALA A 145 -12.27 28.94 -16.94
N ILE A 146 -11.07 28.56 -16.50
CA ILE A 146 -9.88 29.41 -16.46
C ILE A 146 -8.73 28.62 -17.09
N HIS A 147 -8.03 29.21 -18.06
CA HIS A 147 -6.89 28.56 -18.69
C HIS A 147 -5.74 29.55 -18.92
N LYS A 148 -4.50 29.11 -18.68
CA LYS A 148 -3.30 29.89 -19.03
C LYS A 148 -2.97 29.68 -20.49
N LEU A 149 -2.91 30.74 -21.28
CA LEU A 149 -2.49 30.67 -22.67
C LEU A 149 -0.97 30.54 -22.74
N ARG A 150 -0.47 29.78 -23.73
CA ARG A 150 0.97 29.71 -24.00
C ARG A 150 1.45 31.10 -24.45
N SER A 151 2.46 31.64 -23.77
CA SER A 151 3.13 32.87 -24.19
C SER A 151 4.51 32.52 -24.74
N TYR A 152 4.80 33.00 -25.95
CA TYR A 152 6.13 32.91 -26.56
C TYR A 152 7.07 34.03 -26.08
N LYS A 153 6.56 34.99 -25.29
CA LYS A 153 7.35 36.10 -24.74
C LYS A 153 7.68 35.84 -23.27
N PRO A 154 8.89 36.23 -22.79
CA PRO A 154 9.25 36.16 -21.39
C PRO A 154 8.31 37.05 -20.56
N GLY A 155 7.69 36.48 -19.53
CA GLY A 155 6.72 37.16 -18.66
C GLY A 155 5.61 36.23 -18.18
N VAL A 156 4.67 36.79 -17.42
CA VAL A 156 3.50 36.04 -16.93
C VAL A 156 2.55 35.75 -18.12
N PRO A 157 2.26 34.47 -18.42
CA PRO A 157 1.36 34.12 -19.52
C PRO A 157 -0.05 34.69 -19.30
N PRO A 158 -0.72 35.18 -20.36
CA PRO A 158 -2.08 35.68 -20.21
C PRO A 158 -3.04 34.55 -19.86
N VAL A 159 -4.11 34.88 -19.14
CA VAL A 159 -5.15 33.94 -18.71
C VAL A 159 -6.43 34.25 -19.46
N ILE A 160 -7.06 33.22 -20.04
CA ILE A 160 -8.41 33.31 -20.59
C ILE A 160 -9.41 32.81 -19.54
N VAL A 161 -10.49 33.56 -19.37
CA VAL A 161 -11.57 33.25 -18.41
C VAL A 161 -12.88 33.18 -19.17
N LYS A 162 -13.54 32.03 -19.12
CA LYS A 162 -14.92 31.84 -19.59
C LYS A 162 -15.87 32.03 -18.41
N VAL A 163 -16.78 32.99 -18.54
CA VAL A 163 -17.80 33.27 -17.53
C VAL A 163 -19.15 32.70 -17.96
N VAL A 164 -20.06 32.54 -16.99
CA VAL A 164 -21.35 31.86 -17.19
C VAL A 164 -22.26 32.56 -18.19
N ASN A 165 -22.31 33.90 -18.16
CA ASN A 165 -23.17 34.68 -19.04
C ASN A 165 -22.58 36.08 -19.37
N SER A 166 -23.22 36.78 -20.30
CA SER A 166 -22.82 38.11 -20.76
C SER A 166 -23.02 39.21 -19.71
N GLU A 167 -23.94 39.03 -18.76
CA GLU A 167 -24.19 39.96 -17.66
C GLU A 167 -23.00 40.03 -16.70
N VAL A 168 -22.51 38.86 -16.27
CA VAL A 168 -21.30 38.72 -15.46
C VAL A 168 -20.11 39.34 -16.19
N LYS A 169 -19.94 39.02 -17.48
CA LYS A 169 -18.90 39.63 -18.33
C LYS A 169 -19.00 41.16 -18.30
N THR A 170 -20.19 41.71 -18.49
CA THR A 170 -20.43 43.16 -18.49
C THR A 170 -20.14 43.78 -17.13
N ALA A 171 -20.52 43.13 -16.04
CA ALA A 171 -20.23 43.58 -14.68
C ALA A 171 -18.72 43.65 -14.42
N ILE A 172 -17.96 42.63 -14.83
CA ILE A 172 -16.48 42.63 -14.77
C ILE A 172 -15.91 43.79 -15.58
N MET A 173 -16.36 43.94 -16.83
CA MET A 173 -15.83 44.96 -17.75
C MET A 173 -16.16 46.38 -17.29
N ARG A 174 -17.27 46.60 -16.59
CA ARG A 174 -17.60 47.89 -15.95
C ARG A 174 -16.62 48.21 -14.80
N LYS A 175 -16.29 47.21 -13.97
CA LYS A 175 -15.34 47.36 -12.86
C LYS A 175 -13.87 47.37 -13.30
N LYS A 176 -13.56 47.00 -14.55
CA LYS A 176 -12.20 47.01 -15.12
C LYS A 176 -11.42 48.30 -14.84
N LYS A 177 -12.06 49.47 -14.83
CA LYS A 177 -11.37 50.76 -14.56
C LYS A 177 -10.70 50.79 -13.18
N GLN A 178 -11.27 50.10 -12.19
CA GLN A 178 -10.76 50.00 -10.82
C GLN A 178 -9.53 49.08 -10.72
N LEU A 179 -9.32 48.20 -11.72
CA LEU A 179 -8.25 47.19 -11.73
C LEU A 179 -6.99 47.63 -12.49
N LYS A 180 -7.00 48.81 -13.12
CA LYS A 180 -5.97 49.25 -14.07
C LYS A 180 -4.53 49.23 -13.52
N ASN A 181 -4.34 49.39 -12.21
CA ASN A 181 -3.02 49.43 -11.59
C ASN A 181 -2.45 48.05 -11.26
N HIS A 182 -3.26 46.99 -11.34
CA HIS A 182 -2.86 45.64 -10.93
C HIS A 182 -2.99 44.60 -12.06
N VAL A 183 -4.03 44.69 -12.89
CA VAL A 183 -4.30 43.72 -13.96
C VAL A 183 -4.87 44.40 -15.20
N LYS A 184 -4.41 43.99 -16.39
CA LYS A 184 -4.96 44.42 -17.68
C LYS A 184 -5.97 43.39 -18.18
N LEU A 185 -7.25 43.75 -18.21
CA LEU A 185 -8.32 42.92 -18.78
C LEU A 185 -8.63 43.35 -20.21
N TYR A 186 -8.83 42.40 -21.11
CA TYR A 186 -9.22 42.65 -22.50
C TYR A 186 -10.37 41.74 -22.89
N ASP A 187 -11.22 42.19 -23.81
CA ASP A 187 -12.12 41.28 -24.50
C ASP A 187 -11.32 40.34 -25.38
N ASP A 188 -11.74 39.08 -25.44
CA ASP A 188 -11.27 38.16 -26.47
C ASP A 188 -11.95 38.51 -27.79
N ILE A 189 -11.13 38.94 -28.76
CA ILE A 189 -11.59 39.47 -30.05
C ILE A 189 -10.83 38.70 -31.13
N THR A 190 -11.57 38.23 -32.13
CA THR A 190 -10.98 37.56 -33.30
C THR A 190 -10.02 38.49 -34.04
N ILE A 191 -9.06 37.90 -34.76
CA ILE A 191 -8.09 38.67 -35.57
C ILE A 191 -8.82 39.57 -36.58
N LYS A 192 -9.86 39.03 -37.25
CA LYS A 192 -10.67 39.77 -38.22
C LYS A 192 -11.36 40.98 -37.61
N ASN A 193 -12.02 40.82 -36.45
CA ASN A 193 -12.69 41.92 -35.76
C ASN A 193 -11.69 42.98 -35.26
N ARG A 194 -10.50 42.55 -34.82
CA ARG A 194 -9.42 43.46 -34.44
C ARG A 194 -8.93 44.28 -35.63
N ASP A 195 -8.81 43.67 -36.81
CA ASP A 195 -8.35 44.38 -38.00
C ASP A 195 -9.44 45.28 -38.59
N LEU A 196 -10.72 44.90 -38.50
CA LEU A 196 -11.86 45.78 -38.78
C LEU A 196 -11.84 47.01 -37.87
N LEU A 197 -11.65 46.85 -36.56
CA LEU A 197 -11.51 47.97 -35.62
C LEU A 197 -10.37 48.91 -35.99
N LYS A 198 -9.23 48.38 -36.44
CA LYS A 198 -8.10 49.21 -36.91
C LYS A 198 -8.47 49.98 -38.18
N ARG A 199 -9.17 49.36 -39.12
CA ARG A 199 -9.67 50.04 -40.34
C ARG A 199 -10.63 51.17 -39.98
N LEU A 200 -11.62 50.89 -39.11
CA LEU A 200 -12.60 51.88 -38.66
C LEU A 200 -11.93 53.08 -37.97
N ARG A 201 -10.98 52.86 -37.06
CA ARG A 201 -10.26 53.94 -36.36
C ARG A 201 -9.41 54.83 -37.27
N ARG A 202 -9.09 54.37 -38.48
CA ARG A 202 -8.33 55.15 -39.48
C ARG A 202 -9.24 55.82 -40.50
N HIS A 203 -10.54 55.50 -40.51
CA HIS A 203 -11.47 56.04 -41.47
C HIS A 203 -11.85 57.48 -41.10
N LYS A 204 -11.84 58.38 -42.08
CA LYS A 204 -12.00 59.84 -41.88
C LYS A 204 -13.33 60.24 -41.23
N ASP A 205 -14.39 59.45 -41.45
CA ASP A 205 -15.74 59.75 -40.99
C ASP A 205 -16.09 59.10 -39.64
N ILE A 206 -15.22 58.22 -39.12
CA ILE A 206 -15.41 57.55 -37.83
C ILE A 206 -14.70 58.35 -36.74
N ASP A 207 -15.43 58.64 -35.66
CA ASP A 207 -14.91 59.29 -34.46
C ASP A 207 -14.40 58.23 -33.46
N VAL A 208 -15.27 57.26 -33.13
CA VAL A 208 -14.96 56.21 -32.15
C VAL A 208 -15.31 54.83 -32.70
N ALA A 209 -14.43 53.84 -32.52
CA ALA A 209 -14.74 52.44 -32.82
C ALA A 209 -14.42 51.52 -31.65
N TYR A 210 -15.39 50.67 -31.30
CA TYR A 210 -15.33 49.78 -30.15
C TYR A 210 -15.98 48.43 -30.43
N TYR A 211 -15.55 47.42 -29.69
CA TYR A 211 -16.11 46.08 -29.72
C TYR A 211 -17.02 45.90 -28.53
N TYR A 212 -18.21 45.37 -28.75
CA TYR A 212 -19.14 45.06 -27.67
C TYR A 212 -20.00 43.86 -28.04
N ASN A 213 -20.13 42.92 -27.11
CA ASN A 213 -21.01 41.75 -27.23
C ASN A 213 -20.92 40.99 -28.59
N GLY A 214 -19.70 40.74 -29.09
CA GLY A 214 -19.52 39.99 -30.34
C GLY A 214 -19.55 40.84 -31.60
N SER A 215 -19.97 42.11 -31.51
CA SER A 215 -20.15 43.01 -32.66
C SER A 215 -19.17 44.17 -32.62
N VAL A 216 -18.84 44.70 -33.80
CA VAL A 216 -17.98 45.87 -33.97
C VAL A 216 -18.85 47.08 -34.29
N TYR A 217 -18.71 48.11 -33.47
CA TYR A 217 -19.47 49.36 -33.61
C TYR A 217 -18.54 50.52 -33.99
N GLY A 218 -19.05 51.41 -34.82
CA GLY A 218 -18.44 52.70 -35.12
C GLY A 218 -19.44 53.82 -34.87
N LYS A 219 -18.99 54.88 -34.21
CA LYS A 219 -19.70 56.16 -34.10
C LYS A 219 -19.05 57.14 -35.07
N THR A 220 -19.82 57.69 -35.98
CA THR A 220 -19.34 58.70 -36.93
C THR A 220 -19.23 60.07 -36.26
N LYS A 221 -18.55 61.02 -36.90
CA LYS A 221 -18.35 62.38 -36.37
C LYS A 221 -19.66 63.17 -36.20
N ASP A 222 -20.65 62.88 -37.03
CA ASP A 222 -22.03 63.38 -36.97
C ASP A 222 -22.89 62.67 -35.90
N GLY A 223 -22.34 61.68 -35.20
CA GLY A 223 -22.97 61.03 -34.06
C GLY A 223 -23.74 59.75 -34.37
N LEU A 224 -23.85 59.35 -35.66
CA LEU A 224 -24.50 58.13 -36.10
C LEU A 224 -23.73 56.89 -35.59
N GLN A 225 -24.45 55.94 -34.99
CA GLN A 225 -23.89 54.70 -34.48
C GLN A 225 -24.26 53.53 -35.41
N ILE A 226 -23.23 52.85 -35.92
CA ILE A 226 -23.38 51.81 -36.94
C ILE A 226 -22.71 50.53 -36.44
N THR A 227 -23.34 49.39 -36.73
CA THR A 227 -22.72 48.07 -36.58
C THR A 227 -22.10 47.66 -37.91
N PHE A 228 -20.87 47.17 -37.87
CA PHE A 228 -20.11 46.76 -39.06
C PHE A 228 -19.82 45.25 -39.05
N ASP A 229 -20.01 44.61 -40.20
CA ASP A 229 -19.52 43.27 -40.49
C ASP A 229 -18.06 43.31 -40.96
N ILE A 230 -17.36 42.18 -40.82
CA ILE A 230 -15.96 42.00 -41.26
C ILE A 230 -15.75 42.22 -42.76
N PHE A 231 -16.80 42.04 -43.57
CA PHE A 231 -16.76 42.20 -45.02
C PHE A 231 -17.32 43.55 -45.51
N ASP A 232 -17.78 44.41 -44.61
CA ASP A 232 -18.37 45.68 -45.01
C ASP A 232 -17.33 46.60 -45.68
N ASP A 233 -17.77 47.27 -46.73
CA ASP A 233 -17.17 48.53 -47.19
C ASP A 233 -17.63 49.65 -46.24
N ILE A 234 -16.67 50.30 -45.59
CA ILE A 234 -16.96 51.25 -44.51
C ILE A 234 -17.68 52.49 -45.05
N SER A 235 -17.26 53.00 -46.22
CA SER A 235 -17.85 54.21 -46.79
C SER A 235 -19.27 53.94 -47.26
N TYR A 236 -19.47 52.84 -47.99
CA TYR A 236 -20.80 52.43 -48.45
C TYR A 236 -21.77 52.18 -47.28
N ARG A 237 -21.31 51.49 -46.23
CA ARG A 237 -22.14 51.20 -45.05
C ARG A 237 -22.58 52.47 -44.32
N ILE A 238 -21.70 53.46 -44.21
CA ILE A 238 -22.03 54.76 -43.59
C ILE A 238 -23.09 55.49 -44.40
N GLU A 239 -22.92 55.56 -45.72
CA GLU A 239 -23.87 56.24 -46.62
C GLU A 239 -25.24 55.55 -46.60
N TYR A 240 -25.26 54.22 -46.64
CA TYR A 240 -26.48 53.43 -46.53
C TYR A 240 -27.26 53.75 -45.25
N GLU A 241 -26.62 53.73 -44.09
CA GLU A 241 -27.31 54.03 -42.82
C GLU A 241 -27.76 55.50 -42.74
N ARG A 242 -26.97 56.45 -43.28
CA ARG A 242 -27.40 57.85 -43.36
C ARG A 242 -28.67 58.02 -44.18
N THR A 243 -28.78 57.35 -45.33
CA THR A 243 -29.99 57.45 -46.17
C THR A 243 -31.20 56.82 -45.50
N LYS A 244 -31.01 55.76 -44.70
CA LYS A 244 -32.06 55.10 -43.94
C LYS A 244 -32.59 55.98 -42.81
N ASP A 245 -31.71 56.66 -42.08
CA ASP A 245 -32.11 57.55 -40.99
C ASP A 245 -32.90 58.77 -41.49
N VAL A 246 -32.51 59.35 -42.64
CA VAL A 246 -33.24 60.45 -43.27
C VAL A 246 -34.65 60.01 -43.70
N ASN A 247 -34.79 58.81 -44.27
CA ASN A 247 -36.09 58.28 -44.68
C ASN A 247 -37.00 57.94 -43.50
N ASN A 248 -36.45 57.49 -42.36
CA ASN A 248 -37.23 57.26 -41.14
C ASN A 248 -37.72 58.56 -40.50
N GLN A 249 -36.94 59.64 -40.53
CA GLN A 249 -37.38 60.95 -40.02
C GLN A 249 -38.48 61.60 -40.88
N ASN A 250 -38.52 61.31 -42.18
CA ASN A 250 -39.52 61.85 -43.10
C ASN A 250 -40.81 61.00 -43.19
N GLY A 251 -40.86 59.83 -42.54
CA GLY A 251 -42.01 58.91 -42.53
C GLY A 251 -42.92 59.02 -41.29
N GLU A 252 -42.60 59.91 -40.34
CA GLU A 252 -43.39 60.17 -39.12
C GLU A 252 -44.17 61.50 -39.19
N SER A 253 -44.57 61.94 -40.38
CA SER A 253 -45.48 63.09 -40.58
C SER A 253 -46.91 62.65 -40.89
#